data_AF-A0A9P5KV21-F1
#
_entry.id   AF-A0A9P5KV21-F1
#
_cell.length_a   1.000
_cell.length_b   1.000
_cell.length_c   1.000
_cell.angle_alpha   90.00
_cell.angle_beta   90.00
_cell.angle_gamma   90.00
#
_symmetry.space_group_name_H-M   'P 1'
#
loop_
_entity.id
_entity.type
_entity.pdbx_description
1 polymer ?
#
loop_
_entity_poly.entity_id
_entity_poly.type
_entity_poly.pdbx_seq_one_letter_code
_entity_poly.pdbx_strand_id
1 'polypeptide(L)'
;MILYEPIGGNDAFGQVMVENLATRGISLPTLQRFPTLQAEVHRLADRGMGVPRAADMMYIYERWITREEKQRISRLEFLDELEELRLLLSHYCVAWTVTSNSPAAWVDAYETQLPYQV
;
A
#
# COMPACT_ATOMS: atom_id res chain seq x y z
N MET A 1 11.13 6.53 8.00
CA MET A 1 10.25 5.49 8.57
C MET A 1 9.54 4.79 7.42
N ILE A 2 9.24 3.50 7.52
CA ILE A 2 8.49 2.74 6.52
C ILE A 2 7.43 1.92 7.26
N LEU A 3 6.21 1.91 6.75
CA LEU A 3 5.05 1.17 7.22
C LEU A 3 4.50 0.33 6.06
N TYR A 4 4.08 -0.89 6.35
CA TYR A 4 3.31 -1.73 5.44
C TYR A 4 2.10 -2.24 6.22
N GLU A 5 0.90 -1.81 5.81
CA GLU A 5 -0.31 -2.12 6.56
C GLU A 5 -1.56 -2.05 5.67
N PRO A 6 -2.68 -2.69 6.08
CA PRO A 6 -3.91 -2.65 5.32
C PRO A 6 -4.52 -1.24 5.30
N ILE A 7 -5.17 -0.93 4.17
CA ILE A 7 -6.04 0.23 3.94
C ILE A 7 -7.37 -0.28 3.34
N GLY A 8 -8.38 0.58 3.24
CA GLY A 8 -9.70 0.17 2.73
C GLY A 8 -10.46 -0.70 3.72
N GLY A 9 -11.05 -0.09 4.74
CA GLY A 9 -11.92 -0.79 5.71
C GLY A 9 -13.42 -0.59 5.49
N ASN A 10 -13.77 0.28 4.54
CA ASN A 10 -15.11 0.86 4.44
C ASN A 10 -15.89 0.41 3.21
N ASP A 11 -15.25 -0.33 2.29
CA ASP A 11 -15.93 -0.97 1.17
C ASP A 11 -16.25 -2.44 1.48
N ALA A 12 -16.93 -3.12 0.55
CA ALA A 12 -17.39 -4.48 0.75
C ALA A 12 -16.22 -5.47 0.97
N PHE A 13 -15.09 -5.28 0.27
CA PHE A 13 -13.93 -6.15 0.41
C PHE A 13 -13.27 -5.92 1.78
N GLY A 14 -13.06 -4.66 2.16
CA GLY A 14 -12.52 -4.26 3.45
C GLY A 14 -13.33 -4.77 4.63
N GLN A 15 -14.67 -4.70 4.55
CA GLN A 15 -15.56 -5.24 5.57
C GLN A 15 -15.38 -6.76 5.71
N VAL A 16 -15.39 -7.50 4.60
CA VAL A 16 -15.14 -8.95 4.60
C VAL A 16 -13.76 -9.28 5.16
N MET A 17 -12.72 -8.52 4.81
CA MET A 17 -11.37 -8.68 5.35
C MET A 17 -11.35 -8.50 6.88
N VAL A 18 -11.98 -7.43 7.39
CA VAL A 18 -12.05 -7.15 8.83
C VAL A 18 -12.81 -8.24 9.57
N GLU A 19 -13.96 -8.68 9.05
CA GLU A 19 -14.76 -9.77 9.64
C GLU A 19 -13.96 -11.08 9.66
N ASN A 20 -13.33 -11.44 8.54
CA ASN A 20 -12.50 -12.64 8.43
C ASN A 20 -11.35 -12.66 9.44
N LEU A 21 -10.70 -11.52 9.67
CA LEU A 21 -9.64 -11.42 10.66
C LEU A 21 -10.18 -11.45 12.09
N ALA A 22 -11.33 -10.81 12.34
CA ALA A 22 -11.98 -10.82 13.65
C ALA A 22 -12.38 -12.24 14.10
N THR A 23 -12.86 -13.10 13.18
CA THR A 23 -13.14 -14.52 13.50
C THR A 23 -11.90 -15.31 13.95
N ARG A 24 -10.70 -14.82 13.62
CA ARG A 24 -9.40 -15.38 14.03
C ARG A 24 -8.80 -14.65 15.25
N GLY A 25 -9.57 -13.79 15.91
CA GLY A 25 -9.13 -13.01 17.06
C GLY A 25 -8.18 -11.85 16.72
N ILE A 26 -8.12 -11.44 15.45
CA ILE A 26 -7.25 -10.35 14.99
C ILE A 26 -8.09 -9.09 14.79
N SER A 27 -7.73 -8.02 15.50
CA SER A 27 -8.29 -6.68 15.29
C SER A 27 -7.33 -5.80 14.49
N LEU A 28 -7.86 -4.88 13.68
CA LEU A 28 -7.08 -3.89 12.93
C LEU A 28 -7.42 -2.44 13.38
N PRO A 29 -6.92 -1.97 14.53
CA PRO A 29 -7.27 -0.64 15.06
C PRO A 29 -6.79 0.50 14.17
N THR A 30 -5.65 0.34 13.49
CA THR A 30 -5.08 1.36 12.61
C THR A 30 -5.90 1.53 11.33
N LEU A 31 -6.42 0.45 10.77
CA LEU A 31 -7.27 0.48 9.57
C LEU A 31 -8.50 1.38 9.74
N GLN A 32 -9.13 1.35 10.92
CA GLN A 32 -10.28 2.21 11.23
C GLN A 32 -9.90 3.69 11.36
N ARG A 33 -8.68 3.97 11.82
CA ARG A 33 -8.19 5.34 12.05
C ARG A 33 -7.54 5.95 10.81
N PHE A 34 -6.91 5.12 9.98
CA PHE A 34 -6.16 5.52 8.79
C PHE A 34 -6.56 4.66 7.57
N PRO A 35 -7.83 4.74 7.14
CA PRO A 35 -8.36 3.81 6.13
C PRO A 35 -7.88 4.10 4.70
N THR A 36 -7.13 5.18 4.47
CA THR A 36 -6.74 5.63 3.12
C THR A 36 -5.26 6.00 3.06
N LEU A 37 -4.69 5.99 1.86
CA LEU A 37 -3.33 6.48 1.61
C LEU A 37 -3.13 7.90 2.14
N GLN A 38 -4.12 8.78 1.97
CA GLN A 38 -4.04 10.15 2.48
C GLN A 38 -4.03 10.20 4.02
N ALA A 39 -4.81 9.34 4.67
CA ALA A 39 -4.79 9.26 6.13
C ALA A 39 -3.44 8.74 6.65
N GLU A 40 -2.81 7.79 5.95
CA GLU A 40 -1.45 7.34 6.24
C GLU A 40 -0.41 8.45 6.00
N VAL A 41 -0.52 9.22 4.92
CA VAL A 41 0.35 10.39 4.67
C VAL A 41 0.22 11.42 5.79
N HIS A 42 -1.00 11.78 6.21
CA HIS A 42 -1.22 12.69 7.33
C HIS A 42 -0.66 12.12 8.65
N ARG A 43 -0.89 10.84 8.92
CA ARG A 43 -0.34 10.14 10.09
C ARG A 43 1.19 10.22 10.15
N LEU A 44 1.86 10.17 9.01
CA LEU A 44 3.31 10.34 8.92
C LEU A 44 3.71 11.81 9.03
N ALA A 45 2.95 12.73 8.44
CA ALA A 45 3.17 14.17 8.52
C ALA A 45 3.13 14.67 9.98
N ASP A 46 2.13 14.23 10.75
CA ASP A 46 1.92 14.59 12.15
C ASP A 46 3.10 14.20 13.06
N ARG A 47 3.92 13.24 12.63
CA ARG A 47 5.14 12.85 13.34
C ARG A 47 6.33 13.77 13.07
N GLY A 48 6.21 14.69 12.11
CA GLY A 48 7.20 15.75 11.85
C GLY A 48 8.54 15.27 11.28
N MET A 49 8.61 14.06 10.71
CA MET A 49 9.87 13.48 10.22
C MET A 49 9.91 13.36 8.70
N GLY A 50 10.56 14.32 8.04
CA GLY A 50 10.77 14.29 6.59
C GLY A 50 9.49 14.49 5.79
N VAL A 51 9.52 14.12 4.51
CA VAL A 51 8.39 14.29 3.60
C VAL A 51 7.63 12.95 3.49
N PRO A 52 6.36 12.89 3.92
CA PRO A 52 5.58 11.65 3.94
C PRO A 52 5.07 11.28 2.54
N ARG A 53 4.92 9.97 2.33
CA ARG A 53 4.60 9.33 1.05
C ARG A 53 3.80 8.06 1.31
N ALA A 54 2.92 7.66 0.39
CA ALA A 54 2.24 6.37 0.45
C ALA A 54 1.80 5.90 -0.94
N ALA A 55 1.78 4.59 -1.15
CA ALA A 55 1.24 3.96 -2.34
C ALA A 55 0.59 2.62 -1.98
N ASP A 56 -0.52 2.28 -2.64
CA ASP A 56 -1.09 0.94 -2.52
C ASP A 56 -0.24 -0.10 -3.28
N MET A 57 -0.39 -1.37 -2.93
CA MET A 57 0.42 -2.43 -3.52
C MET A 57 0.08 -2.68 -4.99
N MET A 58 -1.13 -2.31 -5.43
CA MET A 58 -1.50 -2.46 -6.83
C MET A 58 -0.72 -1.47 -7.69
N TYR A 59 -0.63 -0.21 -7.27
CA TYR A 59 0.19 0.82 -7.88
C TYR A 59 1.66 0.39 -7.96
N ILE A 60 2.22 -0.10 -6.85
CA ILE A 60 3.60 -0.60 -6.79
C ILE A 60 3.79 -1.76 -7.77
N TYR A 61 2.88 -2.73 -7.75
CA TYR A 61 2.91 -3.87 -8.68
C TYR A 61 2.88 -3.38 -10.13
N GLU A 62 2.00 -2.47 -10.50
CA GLU A 62 1.86 -1.99 -11.88
C GLU A 62 3.06 -1.16 -12.35
N ARG A 63 3.50 -0.19 -11.53
CA ARG A 63 4.43 0.85 -11.96
C ARG A 63 5.89 0.57 -11.64
N TRP A 64 6.17 -0.12 -10.53
CA TRP A 64 7.55 -0.30 -10.06
C TRP A 64 8.10 -1.68 -10.39
N ILE A 65 7.25 -2.70 -10.45
CA ILE A 65 7.69 -4.06 -10.79
C ILE A 65 7.75 -4.22 -12.30
N THR A 66 8.93 -4.61 -12.79
CA THR A 66 9.19 -4.80 -14.23
C THR A 66 8.36 -5.94 -14.80
N ARG A 67 8.18 -5.93 -16.13
CA ARG A 67 7.45 -6.99 -16.83
C ARG A 67 8.15 -8.33 -16.69
N GLU A 68 9.48 -8.32 -16.74
CA GLU A 68 10.32 -9.51 -16.61
C GLU A 68 10.12 -10.16 -15.24
N GLU A 69 10.04 -9.36 -14.18
CA GLU A 69 9.85 -9.86 -12.83
C GLU A 69 8.43 -10.42 -12.62
N LYS A 70 7.41 -9.74 -13.16
CA LYS A 70 6.04 -10.27 -13.20
C LYS A 70 5.99 -11.63 -13.91
N GLN A 71 6.62 -11.74 -15.09
CA GLN A 71 6.70 -13.00 -15.84
C GLN A 71 7.47 -14.09 -15.10
N ARG A 72 8.54 -13.73 -14.39
CA ARG A 72 9.32 -14.67 -13.57
C ARG A 72 8.44 -15.25 -12.45
N ILE A 73 7.65 -14.42 -11.78
CA ILE A 73 6.77 -14.82 -10.68
C ILE A 73 5.59 -15.66 -11.20
N SER A 74 4.95 -15.28 -12.30
CA SER A 74 3.81 -16.02 -12.90
C SER A 74 4.17 -17.43 -13.40
N ARG A 75 5.46 -17.79 -13.47
CA ARG A 75 5.90 -19.16 -13.80
C ARG A 75 5.95 -20.07 -12.58
N LEU A 76 5.92 -19.52 -11.37
CA LEU A 76 5.97 -20.30 -10.13
C LEU A 76 4.61 -20.92 -9.81
N GLU A 77 3.54 -20.16 -10.03
CA GLU A 77 2.16 -20.58 -9.77
C GLU A 77 1.23 -19.95 -10.80
N PHE A 78 0.28 -20.73 -11.30
CA PHE A 78 -0.74 -20.22 -12.20
C PHE A 78 -1.79 -19.45 -11.40
N LEU A 79 -2.00 -18.18 -11.77
CA LEU A 79 -3.03 -17.33 -11.19
C LEU A 79 -4.11 -17.07 -12.24
N ASP A 80 -5.29 -17.66 -12.04
CA ASP A 80 -6.48 -17.45 -12.87
C ASP A 80 -7.34 -16.27 -12.40
N GLU A 81 -7.31 -15.96 -11.11
CA GLU A 81 -8.15 -14.90 -10.50
C GLU A 81 -7.37 -13.58 -10.31
N LEU A 82 -7.06 -12.91 -11.43
CA LEU A 82 -6.36 -11.62 -11.40
C LEU A 82 -7.18 -10.52 -10.71
N GLU A 83 -8.51 -10.59 -10.77
CA GLU A 83 -9.41 -9.63 -10.12
C GLU A 83 -9.29 -9.68 -8.59
N GLU A 84 -9.17 -10.87 -8.00
CA GLU A 84 -8.99 -11.02 -6.55
C GLU A 84 -7.64 -10.48 -6.10
N LEU A 85 -6.58 -10.75 -6.87
CA LEU A 85 -5.27 -10.16 -6.59
C LEU A 85 -5.32 -8.64 -6.64
N ARG A 86 -6.01 -8.04 -7.63
CA ARG A 86 -6.18 -6.58 -7.72
C ARG A 86 -6.91 -6.02 -6.51
N LEU A 87 -7.99 -6.67 -6.08
CA LEU A 87 -8.72 -6.28 -4.87
C LEU A 87 -7.80 -6.34 -3.65
N LEU A 88 -7.12 -7.46 -3.43
CA LEU A 88 -6.20 -7.63 -2.31
C LEU A 88 -5.09 -6.57 -2.31
N LEU A 89 -4.40 -6.37 -3.44
CA LEU A 89 -3.28 -5.43 -3.52
C LEU A 89 -3.72 -3.97 -3.37
N SER A 90 -4.95 -3.63 -3.76
CA SER A 90 -5.51 -2.28 -3.55
C SER A 90 -5.84 -1.99 -2.07
N HIS A 91 -5.88 -3.03 -1.23
CA HIS A 91 -6.22 -2.97 0.19
C HIS A 91 -5.01 -3.04 1.12
N TYR A 92 -3.80 -2.96 0.56
CA TYR A 92 -2.56 -2.86 1.33
C TYR A 92 -1.73 -1.71 0.79
N CYS A 93 -1.04 -1.01 1.67
CA CYS A 93 -0.17 0.08 1.27
C CYS A 93 1.22 -0.02 1.89
N VAL A 94 2.16 0.65 1.24
CA VAL A 94 3.42 1.06 1.84
C VAL A 94 3.34 2.57 2.06
N ALA A 95 3.60 3.02 3.29
CA ALA A 95 3.71 4.43 3.64
C ALA A 95 5.10 4.71 4.22
N TRP A 96 5.77 5.77 3.79
CA TRP A 96 7.15 6.06 4.20
C TRP A 96 7.46 7.55 4.28
N THR A 97 8.57 7.87 4.91
CA THR A 97 9.10 9.24 4.96
C THR A 97 10.45 9.34 4.29
N VAL A 98 10.62 10.37 3.47
CA VAL A 98 11.86 10.71 2.78
C VAL A 98 12.55 11.85 3.51
N THR A 99 13.85 11.76 3.72
CA THR A 99 14.69 12.78 4.38
C THR A 99 15.84 13.17 3.47
N SER A 100 16.63 14.18 3.85
CA SER A 100 17.85 14.57 3.11
C SER A 100 18.85 13.42 2.93
N ASN A 101 18.79 12.40 3.80
CA ASN A 101 19.70 11.26 3.77
C ASN A 101 19.08 10.03 3.11
N SER A 102 17.87 10.14 2.57
CA SER A 102 17.19 9.02 1.91
C SER A 102 17.85 8.72 0.54
N PRO A 103 17.97 7.44 0.15
CA PRO A 103 18.50 7.09 -1.17
C PRO A 103 17.64 7.70 -2.29
N ALA A 104 18.28 8.11 -3.39
CA ALA A 104 17.62 8.70 -4.55
C ALA A 104 16.47 7.83 -5.08
N ALA A 105 16.62 6.50 -5.06
CA ALA A 105 15.56 5.58 -5.47
C ALA A 105 14.22 5.81 -4.75
N TRP A 106 14.22 6.20 -3.46
CA TRP A 106 12.98 6.48 -2.72
C TRP A 106 12.40 7.87 -2.99
N VAL A 107 13.21 8.77 -3.55
CA VAL A 107 12.81 10.08 -4.07
C VAL A 107 12.21 9.87 -5.47
N ASP A 108 12.96 9.20 -6.34
CA ASP A 108 12.65 8.96 -7.76
C ASP A 108 11.44 8.03 -7.96
N ALA A 109 11.26 7.03 -7.09
CA ALA A 109 10.09 6.14 -7.12
C ALA A 109 8.76 6.91 -7.04
N TYR A 110 8.81 8.17 -6.61
CA TYR A 110 7.65 9.04 -6.40
C TYR A 110 7.56 10.22 -7.37
N GLU A 111 8.68 10.74 -7.89
CA GLU A 111 8.66 11.98 -8.69
C GLU A 111 8.01 11.83 -10.07
N THR A 112 7.79 10.61 -10.56
CA THR A 112 7.32 10.41 -11.93
C THR A 112 5.83 10.17 -12.07
N GLN A 113 5.10 9.67 -11.07
CA GLN A 113 3.70 9.24 -11.24
C GLN A 113 2.97 9.18 -9.87
N LEU A 114 1.89 9.95 -9.66
CA LEU A 114 0.71 9.60 -8.82
C LEU A 114 -0.40 10.69 -9.00
N PRO A 115 -1.69 10.31 -8.88
CA PRO A 115 -2.87 11.17 -9.09
C PRO A 115 -3.29 12.04 -7.90
N TYR A 116 -2.66 11.90 -6.73
CA TYR A 116 -2.98 12.69 -5.53
C TYR A 116 -1.71 13.31 -4.96
N GLN A 117 -1.44 14.52 -5.41
CA GLN A 117 -0.52 15.45 -4.76
C GLN A 117 -1.30 16.18 -3.67
N VAL A 118 -0.68 16.37 -2.50
CA VAL A 118 -1.16 17.34 -1.51
C VAL A 118 -0.91 18.74 -2.07
#